data_AF-W8RUN9-F1
#
_entry.id   AF-W8RUN9-F1
#
_cell.length_a   1.000
_cell.length_b   1.000
_cell.length_c   1.000
_cell.angle_alpha   90.00
_cell.angle_beta   90.00
_cell.angle_gamma   90.00
#
_symmetry.space_group_name_H-M   'P 1'
#
loop_
_entity.id
_entity.type
_entity.pdbx_description
1 polymer ?
#
loop_
_entity_poly.entity_id
_entity_poly.type
_entity_poly.pdbx_seq_one_letter_code
_entity_poly.pdbx_strand_id
1 'polypeptide(L)'
;MAALAGCVAVPQGPAGPETTASSARGTPTVTRDATDLTLAPFEEAPWPLFLTRLGLDDSRDYVVLAYLPPRVPFDMRGPDLARQSLVRLASNPVAVAMSPAWIGHLVVAWQCNGRRGVTSHTGDRRRRALRLLAQGWGLSAVLATYQDGGLVTEAGFPAPQDRAFATGGGAVLAAEVSPGACAAMRARLADFATSPRARRYGLLEDPWSGGGAGCLTFGAYLAEAAGLAALSRGAILREVPIPVDLVGLRAEPQGIIAYRPPGLSGQVPARPVSVLRLLREPWAGTVAEPAQVPDGEAVLAALVAPRVGVSGPRDWRFARVLPESDPLIARAAAQARGWAAGYPVRRISDPEGVSALVLER
;
A
#
# COMPACT_ATOMS: atom_id res chain seq x y z
N MET A 1 -35.98 17.00 17.54
CA MET A 1 -35.74 15.57 17.83
C MET A 1 -36.66 14.74 16.94
N ALA A 2 -36.26 14.54 15.68
CA ALA A 2 -36.83 13.61 14.69
C ALA A 2 -36.01 13.77 13.39
N ALA A 3 -35.90 12.67 12.63
CA ALA A 3 -35.37 12.56 11.25
C ALA A 3 -33.83 12.65 11.04
N LEU A 4 -33.17 11.49 11.07
CA LEU A 4 -32.06 11.17 10.16
C LEU A 4 -32.38 9.84 9.46
N ALA A 5 -33.40 9.89 8.61
CA ALA A 5 -33.61 8.94 7.53
C ALA A 5 -33.11 9.59 6.24
N GLY A 6 -32.38 8.84 5.41
CA GLY A 6 -32.00 9.26 4.06
C GLY A 6 -30.50 9.39 3.83
N CYS A 7 -29.79 8.26 3.79
CA CYS A 7 -28.62 8.19 2.92
C CYS A 7 -29.13 8.28 1.49
N VAL A 8 -29.11 9.48 0.91
CA VAL A 8 -29.43 9.70 -0.49
C VAL A 8 -28.38 8.98 -1.33
N ALA A 9 -28.85 8.00 -2.10
CA ALA A 9 -28.10 7.34 -3.15
C ALA A 9 -27.62 8.38 -4.17
N VAL A 10 -26.34 8.34 -4.52
CA VAL A 10 -25.86 9.02 -5.72
C VAL A 10 -26.50 8.32 -6.93
N PRO A 11 -27.11 9.05 -7.88
CA PRO A 11 -27.82 8.45 -9.01
C PRO A 11 -26.87 7.56 -9.82
N GLN A 12 -27.30 6.33 -10.10
CA GLN A 12 -26.77 5.60 -11.24
C GLN A 12 -27.24 6.34 -12.49
N GLY A 13 -26.29 6.92 -13.23
CA GLY A 13 -26.57 7.40 -14.59
C GLY A 13 -27.13 6.27 -15.44
N PRO A 14 -27.93 6.57 -16.48
CA PRO A 14 -28.59 5.56 -17.28
C PRO A 14 -27.56 4.60 -17.88
N ALA A 15 -27.94 3.32 -17.91
CA ALA A 15 -27.23 2.28 -18.64
C ALA A 15 -27.17 2.68 -20.13
N GLY A 16 -26.10 3.37 -20.51
CA GLY A 16 -25.67 3.53 -21.89
C GLY A 16 -25.08 2.21 -22.39
N PRO A 17 -25.14 1.95 -23.69
CA PRO A 17 -25.11 0.61 -24.26
C PRO A 17 -23.84 -0.14 -23.88
N GLU A 18 -24.03 -1.44 -23.61
CA GLU A 18 -22.98 -2.44 -23.46
C GLU A 18 -22.00 -2.35 -24.64
N THR A 19 -20.94 -1.56 -24.48
CA THR A 19 -19.70 -1.86 -25.16
C THR A 19 -19.13 -3.09 -24.47
N THR A 20 -19.26 -4.20 -25.18
CA THR A 20 -18.63 -5.50 -24.99
C THR A 20 -17.10 -5.38 -24.91
N ALA A 21 -16.58 -4.72 -23.88
CA ALA A 21 -15.18 -4.73 -23.51
C ALA A 21 -14.98 -5.76 -22.39
N SER A 22 -14.95 -7.02 -22.82
CA SER A 22 -14.35 -8.19 -22.17
C SER A 22 -14.12 -8.11 -20.66
N SER A 23 -15.07 -8.72 -19.96
CA SER A 23 -14.95 -9.30 -18.63
C SER A 23 -13.96 -10.48 -18.61
N ALA A 24 -12.70 -10.27 -18.96
CA ALA A 24 -11.64 -11.25 -18.77
C ALA A 24 -10.25 -10.56 -18.78
N ARG A 25 -9.77 -10.11 -17.63
CA ARG A 25 -8.32 -10.01 -17.40
C ARG A 25 -7.96 -11.00 -16.30
N GLY A 26 -7.52 -12.18 -16.75
CA GLY A 26 -6.94 -13.21 -15.90
C GLY A 26 -5.72 -12.69 -15.15
N THR A 27 -5.26 -13.47 -14.18
CA THR A 27 -3.92 -13.24 -13.59
C THR A 27 -2.92 -13.26 -14.74
N PRO A 28 -2.12 -12.22 -14.94
CA PRO A 28 -1.16 -12.25 -16.03
C PRO A 28 -0.17 -13.42 -15.85
N THR A 29 0.02 -14.19 -16.92
CA THR A 29 0.99 -15.28 -16.94
C THR A 29 2.37 -14.68 -17.16
N VAL A 30 3.24 -14.77 -16.15
CA VAL A 30 4.65 -14.39 -16.29
C VAL A 30 5.37 -15.47 -17.10
N THR A 31 5.74 -15.17 -18.34
CA THR A 31 6.62 -16.01 -19.14
C THR A 31 8.08 -15.75 -18.77
N ARG A 32 8.83 -16.81 -18.47
CA ARG A 32 10.28 -16.74 -18.24
C ARG A 32 11.00 -17.15 -19.54
N ASP A 33 11.58 -16.21 -20.26
CA ASP A 33 12.52 -16.53 -21.34
C ASP A 33 13.96 -16.62 -20.80
N ALA A 34 14.65 -17.69 -21.19
CA ALA A 34 15.82 -18.24 -20.48
C ALA A 34 17.14 -17.47 -20.68
N THR A 35 17.14 -16.35 -21.41
CA THR A 35 18.37 -15.58 -21.69
C THR A 35 18.22 -14.06 -21.51
N ASP A 36 16.98 -13.57 -21.39
CA ASP A 36 16.64 -12.17 -21.14
C ASP A 36 15.21 -12.11 -20.58
N LEU A 37 15.06 -12.42 -19.29
CA LEU A 37 13.78 -12.58 -18.62
C LEU A 37 12.95 -11.30 -18.79
N THR A 38 12.02 -11.26 -19.74
CA THR A 38 11.01 -10.20 -19.78
C THR A 38 9.94 -10.54 -18.77
N LEU A 39 9.71 -9.67 -17.79
CA LEU A 39 8.63 -9.85 -16.81
C LEU A 39 7.30 -9.37 -17.39
N ALA A 40 6.90 -9.97 -18.50
CA ALA A 40 5.58 -9.77 -19.07
C ALA A 40 4.51 -10.07 -18.00
N PRO A 41 3.47 -9.22 -17.87
CA PRO A 41 3.16 -8.01 -18.63
C PRO A 41 3.69 -6.70 -17.99
N PHE A 42 4.46 -6.79 -16.91
CA PHE A 42 4.88 -5.62 -16.13
C PHE A 42 5.91 -4.75 -16.86
N GLU A 43 6.58 -5.31 -17.86
CA GLU A 43 7.61 -4.65 -18.68
C GLU A 43 7.20 -4.46 -20.14
N GLU A 44 5.95 -4.76 -20.50
CA GLU A 44 5.50 -4.72 -21.90
C GLU A 44 5.05 -3.34 -22.37
N ALA A 45 4.64 -2.48 -21.43
CA ALA A 45 4.08 -1.17 -21.75
C ALA A 45 4.98 -0.02 -21.28
N PRO A 46 4.90 1.16 -21.94
CA PRO A 46 5.65 2.34 -21.52
C PRO A 46 5.32 2.73 -20.08
N TRP A 47 6.31 3.23 -19.35
CA TRP A 47 6.08 3.76 -18.01
C TRP A 47 4.97 4.84 -17.97
N PRO A 48 4.15 4.86 -16.90
CA PRO A 48 3.24 5.96 -16.62
C PRO A 48 3.96 7.32 -16.61
N LEU A 49 3.20 8.39 -16.90
CA LEU A 49 3.76 9.73 -17.08
C LEU A 49 4.57 10.21 -15.87
N PHE A 50 4.13 9.92 -14.65
CA PHE A 50 4.88 10.33 -13.47
C PHE A 50 6.27 9.67 -13.35
N LEU A 51 6.45 8.45 -13.91
CA LEU A 51 7.75 7.76 -13.92
C LEU A 51 8.67 8.27 -15.04
N THR A 52 8.13 8.59 -16.20
CA THR A 52 8.94 9.12 -17.31
C THR A 52 9.48 10.52 -17.00
N ARG A 53 8.73 11.32 -16.22
CA ARG A 53 9.15 12.66 -15.74
C ARG A 53 10.32 12.65 -14.76
N LEU A 54 10.72 11.49 -14.24
CA LEU A 54 11.82 11.39 -13.27
C LEU A 54 13.19 11.72 -13.89
N GLY A 55 13.32 11.64 -15.22
CA GLY A 55 14.60 11.95 -15.90
C GLY A 55 15.75 11.10 -15.36
N LEU A 56 15.52 9.79 -15.28
CA LEU A 56 16.53 8.82 -14.85
C LEU A 56 17.48 8.53 -16.02
N ASP A 57 18.77 8.36 -15.74
CA ASP A 57 19.77 8.02 -16.75
C ASP A 57 19.50 6.61 -17.33
N ASP A 58 19.25 6.52 -18.63
CA ASP A 58 18.92 5.25 -19.33
C ASP A 58 20.04 4.20 -19.24
N SER A 59 21.29 4.60 -18.94
CA SER A 59 22.44 3.71 -18.81
C SER A 59 22.59 3.07 -17.43
N ARG A 60 21.78 3.50 -16.44
CA ARG A 60 21.85 3.02 -15.06
C ARG A 60 20.60 2.26 -14.64
N ASP A 61 20.76 1.48 -13.58
CA ASP A 61 19.68 0.68 -13.00
C ASP A 61 19.05 1.40 -11.81
N TYR A 62 17.72 1.49 -11.80
CA TYR A 62 16.96 2.15 -10.75
C TYR A 62 15.83 1.28 -10.25
N VAL A 63 15.56 1.39 -8.95
CA VAL A 63 14.30 0.96 -8.34
C VAL A 63 13.58 2.19 -7.78
N VAL A 64 12.30 2.28 -8.08
CA VAL A 64 11.42 3.40 -7.73
C VAL A 64 10.34 2.92 -6.78
N LEU A 65 10.20 3.62 -5.66
CA LEU A 65 9.14 3.46 -4.68
C LEU A 65 8.26 4.69 -4.73
N ALA A 66 6.99 4.52 -5.04
CA ALA A 66 6.02 5.61 -5.11
C ALA A 66 4.85 5.32 -4.17
N TYR A 67 4.80 6.03 -3.05
CA TYR A 67 3.73 5.92 -2.08
C TYR A 67 2.75 7.08 -2.21
N LEU A 68 1.49 6.75 -2.42
CA LEU A 68 0.38 7.69 -2.31
C LEU A 68 -0.20 7.55 -0.90
N PRO A 69 0.15 8.42 0.06
CA PRO A 69 -0.37 8.33 1.42
C PRO A 69 -1.87 8.67 1.47
N PRO A 70 -2.61 8.16 2.47
CA PRO A 70 -3.95 8.66 2.72
C PRO A 70 -3.89 10.16 3.09
N ARG A 71 -4.90 10.92 2.67
CA ARG A 71 -4.99 12.37 2.96
C ARG A 71 -4.92 12.66 4.46
N VAL A 72 -5.59 11.83 5.25
CA VAL A 72 -5.54 11.88 6.72
C VAL A 72 -4.61 10.78 7.21
N PRO A 73 -3.65 11.09 8.12
CA PRO A 73 -2.81 10.07 8.73
C PRO A 73 -3.61 8.97 9.42
N PHE A 74 -3.23 7.72 9.20
CA PHE A 74 -3.80 6.57 9.91
C PHE A 74 -2.91 6.16 11.07
N ASP A 75 -3.19 6.70 12.25
CA ASP A 75 -2.33 6.57 13.42
C ASP A 75 -2.62 5.27 14.17
N MET A 76 -1.75 4.27 14.00
CA MET A 76 -1.90 2.95 14.63
C MET A 76 -1.11 2.80 15.94
N ARG A 77 -0.60 3.90 16.52
CA ARG A 77 0.15 3.85 17.80
C ARG A 77 -0.66 3.29 18.96
N GLY A 78 -1.98 3.37 18.88
CA GLY A 78 -2.88 2.75 19.83
C GLY A 78 -4.30 2.63 19.28
N PRO A 79 -5.14 1.78 19.89
CA PRO A 79 -6.50 1.52 19.39
C PRO A 79 -7.36 2.78 19.25
N ASP A 80 -7.36 3.66 20.25
CA ASP A 80 -8.16 4.89 20.19
C ASP A 80 -7.63 5.91 19.19
N LEU A 81 -6.32 5.96 18.96
CA LEU A 81 -5.75 6.79 17.90
C LEU A 81 -6.15 6.27 16.52
N ALA A 82 -6.12 4.94 16.32
CA ALA A 82 -6.55 4.30 15.08
C ALA A 82 -8.03 4.56 14.82
N ARG A 83 -8.87 4.46 15.85
CA ARG A 83 -10.28 4.85 15.81
C ARG A 83 -10.46 6.30 15.40
N GLN A 84 -9.77 7.23 16.05
CA GLN A 84 -9.88 8.66 15.74
C GLN A 84 -9.45 8.95 14.30
N SER A 85 -8.40 8.29 13.80
CA SER A 85 -8.03 8.34 12.39
C SER A 85 -9.12 7.81 11.47
N LEU A 86 -9.74 6.68 11.80
CA LEU A 86 -10.87 6.14 11.05
C LEU A 86 -12.07 7.11 11.02
N VAL A 87 -12.39 7.74 12.14
CA VAL A 87 -13.45 8.77 12.23
C VAL A 87 -13.13 9.93 11.31
N ARG A 88 -11.91 10.47 11.37
CA ARG A 88 -11.48 11.59 10.50
C ARG A 88 -11.53 11.23 9.02
N LEU A 89 -11.18 10.00 8.67
CA LEU A 89 -11.29 9.48 7.30
C LEU A 89 -12.75 9.40 6.87
N ALA A 90 -13.62 8.80 7.69
CA ALA A 90 -15.04 8.65 7.39
C ALA A 90 -15.80 9.97 7.32
N SER A 91 -15.40 10.97 8.11
CA SER A 91 -16.00 12.32 8.13
C SER A 91 -15.51 13.22 6.99
N ASN A 92 -14.57 12.77 6.16
CA ASN A 92 -14.06 13.54 5.04
C ASN A 92 -14.62 13.00 3.71
N PRO A 93 -15.77 13.51 3.24
CA PRO A 93 -16.43 12.99 2.04
C PRO A 93 -15.55 13.11 0.79
N VAL A 94 -14.66 14.10 0.74
CA VAL A 94 -13.68 14.24 -0.34
C VAL A 94 -12.61 13.15 -0.25
N ALA A 95 -12.12 12.78 0.94
CA ALA A 95 -11.18 11.68 1.10
C ALA A 95 -11.80 10.32 0.73
N VAL A 96 -13.06 10.08 1.09
CA VAL A 96 -13.80 8.86 0.76
C VAL A 96 -14.10 8.76 -0.75
N ALA A 97 -14.50 9.87 -1.37
CA ALA A 97 -14.86 9.90 -2.79
C ALA A 97 -13.63 9.96 -3.72
N MET A 98 -12.57 10.67 -3.34
CA MET A 98 -11.42 10.94 -4.21
C MET A 98 -10.20 10.08 -3.94
N SER A 99 -10.11 9.35 -2.83
CA SER A 99 -8.96 8.48 -2.61
C SER A 99 -9.29 7.08 -3.15
N PRO A 100 -8.67 6.62 -4.25
CA PRO A 100 -8.67 5.21 -4.60
C PRO A 100 -7.85 4.36 -3.60
N ALA A 101 -7.16 5.01 -2.64
CA ALA A 101 -6.24 4.42 -1.68
C ALA A 101 -6.56 4.88 -0.24
N TRP A 102 -7.62 4.35 0.36
CA TRP A 102 -8.13 4.82 1.66
C TRP A 102 -7.14 4.67 2.82
N ILE A 103 -6.21 3.72 2.72
CA ILE A 103 -5.13 3.47 3.68
C ILE A 103 -3.73 3.71 3.07
N GLY A 104 -3.70 4.37 1.90
CA GLY A 104 -2.51 4.55 1.08
C GLY A 104 -2.25 3.42 0.09
N HIS A 105 -1.34 3.65 -0.85
CA HIS A 105 -0.97 2.71 -1.91
C HIS A 105 0.50 2.85 -2.28
N LEU A 106 1.25 1.74 -2.26
CA LEU A 106 2.67 1.72 -2.62
C LEU A 106 2.85 1.01 -3.96
N VAL A 107 3.53 1.69 -4.87
CA VAL A 107 3.89 1.22 -6.21
C VAL A 107 5.40 0.99 -6.25
N VAL A 108 5.80 -0.10 -6.91
CA VAL A 108 7.20 -0.40 -7.21
C VAL A 108 7.40 -0.32 -8.71
N ALA A 109 8.40 0.43 -9.14
CA ALA A 109 8.85 0.50 -10.51
C ALA A 109 10.35 0.24 -10.60
N TRP A 110 10.83 -0.10 -11.79
CA TRP A 110 12.25 -0.35 -12.01
C TRP A 110 12.65 -0.04 -13.44
N GLN A 111 13.91 0.34 -13.58
CA GLN A 111 14.67 0.35 -14.82
C GLN A 111 15.86 -0.58 -14.60
N CYS A 112 15.90 -1.73 -15.27
CA CYS A 112 16.97 -2.70 -15.16
C CYS A 112 17.49 -3.04 -16.55
N ASN A 113 18.73 -2.68 -16.88
CA ASN A 113 19.37 -2.92 -18.17
C ASN A 113 18.51 -2.43 -19.34
N GLY A 114 18.03 -1.18 -19.26
CA GLY A 114 17.14 -0.56 -20.23
C GLY A 114 15.69 -1.05 -20.21
N ARG A 115 15.36 -2.12 -19.48
CA ARG A 115 13.98 -2.62 -19.32
C ARG A 115 13.27 -1.89 -18.20
N ARG A 116 12.09 -1.35 -18.50
CA ARG A 116 11.27 -0.59 -17.56
C ARG A 116 10.04 -1.38 -17.19
N GLY A 117 9.72 -1.43 -15.91
CA GLY A 117 8.48 -2.04 -15.45
C GLY A 117 7.90 -1.36 -14.22
N VAL A 118 6.64 -1.66 -13.95
CA VAL A 118 5.90 -1.13 -12.81
C VAL A 118 4.85 -2.13 -12.35
N THR A 119 4.69 -2.25 -11.04
CA THR A 119 3.63 -3.05 -10.46
C THR A 119 3.25 -2.60 -9.05
N SER A 120 2.10 -3.07 -8.59
CA SER A 120 1.68 -3.04 -7.20
C SER A 120 0.85 -4.29 -6.94
N HIS A 121 0.75 -4.71 -5.68
CA HIS A 121 -0.21 -5.73 -5.29
C HIS A 121 -1.52 -5.09 -4.87
N THR A 122 -2.64 -5.67 -5.31
CA THR A 122 -4.00 -5.18 -5.00
C THR A 122 -4.94 -6.36 -4.76
N GLY A 123 -6.09 -6.09 -4.17
CA GLY A 123 -7.15 -7.06 -3.90
C GLY A 123 -8.41 -6.33 -3.43
N ASP A 124 -9.30 -7.03 -2.72
CA ASP A 124 -10.57 -6.45 -2.27
C ASP A 124 -11.42 -5.91 -3.45
N ARG A 125 -11.52 -6.71 -4.52
CA ARG A 125 -12.22 -6.29 -5.75
C ARG A 125 -13.67 -5.99 -5.43
N ARG A 126 -14.18 -4.89 -6.00
CA ARG A 126 -15.55 -4.39 -5.75
C ARG A 126 -15.78 -4.04 -4.27
N ARG A 127 -14.73 -3.64 -3.54
CA ARG A 127 -14.81 -3.12 -2.16
C ARG A 127 -15.56 -4.10 -1.25
N ARG A 128 -15.18 -5.37 -1.24
CA ARG A 128 -15.76 -6.41 -0.37
C ARG A 128 -15.57 -6.03 1.11
N ALA A 129 -14.41 -5.50 1.50
CA ALA A 129 -14.13 -5.05 2.87
C ALA A 129 -15.20 -4.08 3.38
N LEU A 130 -15.58 -3.10 2.55
CA LEU A 130 -16.67 -2.18 2.87
C LEU A 130 -18.03 -2.84 3.06
N ARG A 131 -18.35 -3.80 2.19
CA ARG A 131 -19.62 -4.53 2.29
C ARG A 131 -19.64 -5.40 3.55
N LEU A 132 -18.53 -6.04 3.88
CA LEU A 132 -18.40 -6.80 5.12
C LEU A 132 -18.50 -5.90 6.36
N LEU A 133 -17.83 -4.74 6.35
CA LEU A 133 -17.96 -3.72 7.40
C LEU A 133 -19.43 -3.35 7.62
N ALA A 134 -20.17 -3.04 6.54
CA ALA A 134 -21.59 -2.71 6.60
C ALA A 134 -22.47 -3.87 7.09
N GLN A 135 -22.05 -5.12 6.88
CA GLN A 135 -22.73 -6.34 7.34
C GLN A 135 -22.43 -6.70 8.81
N GLY A 136 -21.62 -5.91 9.51
CA GLY A 136 -21.31 -6.17 10.92
C GLY A 136 -20.06 -7.01 11.16
N TRP A 137 -19.13 -7.07 10.21
CA TRP A 137 -17.87 -7.80 10.41
C TRP A 137 -16.88 -7.09 11.34
N GLY A 138 -17.10 -5.83 11.70
CA GLY A 138 -16.14 -5.08 12.53
C GLY A 138 -14.73 -5.07 11.94
N LEU A 139 -13.71 -5.21 12.80
CA LEU A 139 -12.32 -5.30 12.38
C LEU A 139 -12.01 -6.56 11.55
N SER A 140 -12.82 -7.62 11.65
CA SER A 140 -12.63 -8.83 10.84
C SER A 140 -12.62 -8.54 9.35
N ALA A 141 -13.36 -7.51 8.90
CA ALA A 141 -13.34 -7.11 7.49
C ALA A 141 -11.97 -6.58 7.07
N VAL A 142 -11.30 -5.78 7.88
CA VAL A 142 -9.99 -5.18 7.53
C VAL A 142 -8.86 -6.20 7.67
N LEU A 143 -8.99 -7.12 8.63
CA LEU A 143 -7.96 -8.11 8.97
C LEU A 143 -8.07 -9.41 8.17
N ALA A 144 -9.16 -9.60 7.40
CA ALA A 144 -9.37 -10.78 6.58
C ALA A 144 -8.34 -10.90 5.44
N THR A 145 -8.15 -12.14 4.97
CA THR A 145 -7.44 -12.42 3.73
C THR A 145 -8.43 -12.56 2.59
N TYR A 146 -8.22 -11.79 1.53
CA TYR A 146 -8.96 -11.85 0.28
C TYR A 146 -8.23 -12.71 -0.73
N GLN A 147 -8.91 -13.68 -1.32
CA GLN A 147 -8.35 -14.60 -2.33
C GLN A 147 -8.51 -14.07 -3.77
N ASP A 148 -8.75 -12.76 -3.92
CA ASP A 148 -8.85 -12.06 -5.20
C ASP A 148 -7.68 -11.11 -5.46
N GLY A 149 -6.56 -11.34 -4.76
CA GLY A 149 -5.32 -10.64 -4.94
C GLY A 149 -4.78 -10.75 -6.36
N GLY A 150 -4.06 -9.72 -6.79
CA GLY A 150 -3.40 -9.70 -8.08
C GLY A 150 -2.38 -8.58 -8.20
N LEU A 151 -1.46 -8.75 -9.13
CA LEU A 151 -0.49 -7.73 -9.48
C LEU A 151 -1.09 -6.78 -10.52
N VAL A 152 -0.94 -5.48 -10.27
CA VAL A 152 -1.34 -4.41 -11.17
C VAL A 152 -0.26 -4.26 -12.22
N THR A 153 -0.67 -4.27 -13.49
CA THR A 153 0.20 -3.95 -14.62
C THR A 153 0.15 -2.44 -14.86
N GLU A 154 1.04 -1.92 -15.70
CA GLU A 154 1.03 -0.52 -16.13
C GLU A 154 -0.38 -0.05 -16.57
N ALA A 155 -0.99 -0.74 -17.53
CA ALA A 155 -2.35 -0.46 -18.02
C ALA A 155 -3.47 -0.63 -16.97
N GLY A 156 -3.16 -1.16 -15.79
CA GLY A 156 -4.08 -1.33 -14.67
C GLY A 156 -4.06 -0.18 -13.66
N PHE A 157 -3.12 0.77 -13.77
CA PHE A 157 -3.05 1.91 -12.85
C PHE A 157 -4.19 2.90 -13.11
N PRO A 158 -5.02 3.22 -12.09
CA PRO A 158 -6.09 4.20 -12.26
C PRO A 158 -5.54 5.59 -12.58
N ALA A 159 -6.07 6.25 -13.62
CA ALA A 159 -5.67 7.61 -14.00
C ALA A 159 -5.68 8.65 -12.85
N PRO A 160 -6.59 8.59 -11.86
CA PRO A 160 -6.53 9.48 -10.69
C PRO A 160 -5.26 9.30 -9.84
N GLN A 161 -4.71 8.07 -9.75
CA GLN A 161 -3.47 7.81 -9.01
C GLN A 161 -2.27 8.37 -9.77
N ASP A 162 -2.18 8.11 -11.06
CA ASP A 162 -1.13 8.68 -11.93
C ASP A 162 -1.13 10.21 -11.84
N ARG A 163 -2.30 10.84 -11.96
CA ARG A 163 -2.43 12.30 -11.79
C ARG A 163 -1.99 12.77 -10.41
N ALA A 164 -2.34 12.05 -9.34
CA ALA A 164 -1.91 12.42 -7.99
C ALA A 164 -0.39 12.38 -7.84
N PHE A 165 0.28 11.38 -8.41
CA PHE A 165 1.75 11.35 -8.44
C PHE A 165 2.33 12.45 -9.32
N ALA A 166 1.82 12.65 -10.53
CA ALA A 166 2.29 13.64 -11.50
C ALA A 166 2.17 15.10 -11.00
N THR A 167 1.33 15.34 -9.99
CA THR A 167 1.10 16.66 -9.37
C THR A 167 1.69 16.77 -7.96
N GLY A 168 2.57 15.85 -7.56
CA GLY A 168 3.33 15.94 -6.31
C GLY A 168 2.56 15.49 -5.07
N GLY A 169 1.39 14.85 -5.23
CA GLY A 169 0.57 14.31 -4.14
C GLY A 169 1.10 13.03 -3.51
N GLY A 170 2.14 12.42 -4.09
CA GLY A 170 2.83 11.25 -3.55
C GLY A 170 4.22 11.56 -2.99
N ALA A 171 4.77 10.59 -2.26
CA ALA A 171 6.19 10.51 -1.92
C ALA A 171 6.85 9.50 -2.87
N VAL A 172 7.71 10.00 -3.75
CA VAL A 172 8.42 9.19 -4.76
C VAL A 172 9.91 9.23 -4.48
N LEU A 173 10.53 8.05 -4.44
CA LEU A 173 11.96 7.84 -4.29
C LEU A 173 12.45 6.91 -5.40
N ALA A 174 13.42 7.36 -6.19
CA ALA A 174 14.17 6.54 -7.13
C ALA A 174 15.59 6.38 -6.61
N ALA A 175 16.09 5.15 -6.55
CA ALA A 175 17.45 4.88 -6.12
C ALA A 175 18.17 4.05 -7.16
N GLU A 176 19.38 4.49 -7.49
CA GLU A 176 20.31 3.70 -8.27
C GLU A 176 20.68 2.44 -7.50
N VAL A 177 20.64 1.31 -8.19
CA VAL A 177 20.97 -0.01 -7.65
C VAL A 177 22.00 -0.68 -8.55
N SER A 178 22.67 -1.70 -8.03
CA SER A 178 23.54 -2.52 -8.88
C SER A 178 22.69 -3.41 -9.81
N PRO A 179 23.24 -3.85 -10.96
CA PRO A 179 22.56 -4.81 -11.82
C PRO A 179 22.14 -6.09 -11.10
N GLY A 180 22.97 -6.58 -10.18
CA GLY A 180 22.66 -7.74 -9.35
C GLY A 180 21.46 -7.51 -8.42
N ALA A 181 21.34 -6.32 -7.81
CA ALA A 181 20.20 -5.97 -6.97
C ALA A 181 18.91 -5.81 -7.80
N CYS A 182 19.01 -5.21 -8.99
CA CYS A 182 17.90 -5.10 -9.93
C CYS A 182 17.40 -6.49 -10.37
N ALA A 183 18.33 -7.39 -10.72
CA ALA A 183 18.02 -8.78 -11.08
C ALA A 183 17.40 -9.57 -9.91
N ALA A 184 17.90 -9.39 -8.68
CA ALA A 184 17.36 -10.04 -7.49
C ALA A 184 15.90 -9.62 -7.21
N MET A 185 15.60 -8.32 -7.36
CA MET A 185 14.22 -7.82 -7.25
C MET A 185 13.31 -8.41 -8.33
N ARG A 186 13.77 -8.43 -9.59
CA ARG A 186 13.01 -9.00 -10.72
C ARG A 186 12.74 -10.49 -10.53
N ALA A 187 13.72 -11.27 -10.08
CA ALA A 187 13.55 -12.67 -9.76
C ALA A 187 12.53 -12.88 -8.63
N ARG A 188 12.61 -12.06 -7.56
CA ARG A 188 11.66 -12.10 -6.44
C ARG A 188 10.23 -11.76 -6.88
N LEU A 189 10.05 -10.81 -7.78
CA LEU A 189 8.77 -10.51 -8.40
C LEU A 189 8.25 -11.71 -9.19
N ALA A 190 9.08 -12.31 -10.05
CA ALA A 190 8.69 -13.48 -10.83
C ALA A 190 8.25 -14.65 -9.95
N ASP A 191 8.98 -14.94 -8.87
CA ASP A 191 8.64 -16.00 -7.92
C ASP A 191 7.34 -15.72 -7.16
N PHE A 192 7.08 -14.46 -6.78
CA PHE A 192 5.83 -14.08 -6.13
C PHE A 192 4.66 -14.23 -7.11
N ALA A 193 4.79 -13.65 -8.31
CA ALA A 193 3.75 -13.57 -9.33
C ALA A 193 3.25 -14.94 -9.80
N THR A 194 4.13 -15.94 -9.91
CA THR A 194 3.77 -17.30 -10.34
C THR A 194 3.27 -18.19 -9.20
N SER A 195 3.37 -17.73 -7.95
CA SER A 195 2.95 -18.52 -6.79
C SER A 195 1.48 -18.28 -6.41
N PRO A 196 0.82 -19.24 -5.72
CA PRO A 196 -0.53 -19.03 -5.18
C PRO A 196 -0.64 -17.82 -4.23
N ARG A 197 0.49 -17.37 -3.66
CA ARG A 197 0.59 -16.22 -2.76
C ARG A 197 0.13 -14.93 -3.40
N ALA A 198 0.34 -14.74 -4.71
CA ALA A 198 -0.10 -13.55 -5.42
C ALA A 198 -1.62 -13.34 -5.38
N ARG A 199 -2.39 -14.42 -5.18
CA ARG A 199 -3.86 -14.36 -5.06
C ARG A 199 -4.35 -13.99 -3.66
N ARG A 200 -3.47 -14.00 -2.65
CA ARG A 200 -3.82 -13.69 -1.27
C ARG A 200 -3.48 -12.24 -0.98
N TYR A 201 -4.49 -11.41 -0.77
CA TYR A 201 -4.36 -10.01 -0.44
C TYR A 201 -4.90 -9.74 0.97
N GLY A 202 -4.16 -9.01 1.79
CA GLY A 202 -4.63 -8.67 3.13
C GLY A 202 -3.62 -7.85 3.92
N LEU A 203 -4.11 -7.17 4.96
CA LEU A 203 -3.27 -6.35 5.82
C LEU A 203 -2.28 -7.19 6.64
N LEU A 204 -2.69 -8.39 7.03
CA LEU A 204 -1.91 -9.33 7.86
C LEU A 204 -1.12 -10.36 7.03
N GLU A 205 -1.18 -10.28 5.70
CA GLU A 205 -0.43 -11.21 4.86
C GLU A 205 1.07 -10.85 4.84
N ASP A 206 1.90 -11.87 5.00
CA ASP A 206 3.35 -11.75 5.18
C ASP A 206 4.09 -12.44 4.01
N PRO A 207 4.61 -11.67 3.03
CA PRO A 207 5.31 -12.24 1.88
C PRO A 207 6.66 -12.86 2.25
N TRP A 208 7.29 -12.43 3.34
CA TRP A 208 8.59 -12.96 3.78
C TRP A 208 8.46 -14.37 4.37
N SER A 209 7.32 -14.69 4.98
CA SER A 209 7.03 -16.00 5.57
C SER A 209 6.25 -16.93 4.64
N GLY A 210 6.21 -16.62 3.33
CA GLY A 210 5.52 -17.45 2.34
C GLY A 210 4.00 -17.26 2.28
N GLY A 211 3.46 -16.21 2.90
CA GLY A 211 2.08 -15.76 2.74
C GLY A 211 1.87 -14.90 1.48
N GLY A 212 0.68 -14.34 1.35
CA GLY A 212 0.37 -13.29 0.37
C GLY A 212 0.98 -11.94 0.73
N ALA A 213 0.34 -10.86 0.32
CA ALA A 213 0.78 -9.52 0.71
C ALA A 213 -0.36 -8.48 0.71
N GLY A 214 -0.11 -7.30 1.26
CA GLY A 214 -0.79 -6.07 0.91
C GLY A 214 0.13 -5.20 0.05
N CYS A 215 -0.36 -4.07 -0.49
CA CYS A 215 0.49 -3.21 -1.33
C CYS A 215 1.78 -2.73 -0.62
N LEU A 216 1.70 -2.41 0.68
CA LEU A 216 2.84 -1.98 1.48
C LEU A 216 3.86 -3.10 1.72
N THR A 217 3.43 -4.27 2.21
CA THR A 217 4.32 -5.40 2.47
C THR A 217 4.90 -5.97 1.18
N PHE A 218 4.13 -5.99 0.10
CA PHE A 218 4.61 -6.37 -1.23
C PHE A 218 5.71 -5.42 -1.71
N GLY A 219 5.48 -4.11 -1.65
CA GLY A 219 6.46 -3.15 -2.13
C GLY A 219 7.77 -3.20 -1.32
N ALA A 220 7.66 -3.34 -0.01
CA ALA A 220 8.80 -3.54 0.89
C ALA A 220 9.55 -4.86 0.62
N TYR A 221 8.82 -5.95 0.37
CA TYR A 221 9.40 -7.25 0.04
C TYR A 221 10.25 -7.22 -1.23
N LEU A 222 9.82 -6.46 -2.25
CA LEU A 222 10.61 -6.21 -3.46
C LEU A 222 11.76 -5.24 -3.19
N ALA A 223 11.51 -4.13 -2.50
CA ALA A 223 12.53 -3.13 -2.14
C ALA A 223 13.72 -3.78 -1.41
N GLU A 224 13.44 -4.69 -0.48
CA GLU A 224 14.46 -5.42 0.26
C GLU A 224 15.32 -6.31 -0.65
N ALA A 225 14.75 -6.94 -1.69
CA ALA A 225 15.55 -7.68 -2.69
C ALA A 225 16.47 -6.77 -3.51
N ALA A 226 16.06 -5.53 -3.74
CA ALA A 226 16.86 -4.52 -4.40
C ALA A 226 17.92 -3.89 -3.46
N GLY A 227 18.02 -4.34 -2.20
CA GLY A 227 18.93 -3.76 -1.22
C GLY A 227 18.51 -2.39 -0.70
N LEU A 228 17.24 -1.98 -0.91
CA LEU A 228 16.69 -0.74 -0.39
C LEU A 228 16.33 -0.91 1.09
N ALA A 229 17.31 -0.73 1.95
CA ALA A 229 17.13 -0.88 3.40
C ALA A 229 16.08 0.08 3.97
N ALA A 230 15.77 1.20 3.31
CA ALA A 230 14.77 2.16 3.78
C ALA A 230 13.38 1.55 4.08
N LEU A 231 12.96 0.49 3.37
CA LEU A 231 11.68 -0.19 3.57
C LEU A 231 11.83 -1.65 4.01
N SER A 232 12.81 -1.96 4.87
CA SER A 232 12.93 -3.33 5.40
C SER A 232 11.71 -3.72 6.25
N ARG A 233 11.47 -5.03 6.38
CA ARG A 233 10.41 -5.58 7.25
C ARG A 233 10.36 -4.93 8.64
N GLY A 234 11.50 -4.82 9.32
CA GLY A 234 11.59 -4.24 10.66
C GLY A 234 11.37 -2.72 10.74
N ALA A 235 11.43 -2.02 9.61
CA ALA A 235 11.24 -0.58 9.52
C ALA A 235 9.77 -0.19 9.35
N ILE A 236 8.92 -1.08 8.85
CA ILE A 236 7.54 -0.73 8.47
C ILE A 236 6.47 -1.50 9.21
N LEU A 237 6.80 -2.61 9.89
CA LEU A 237 5.83 -3.37 10.66
C LEU A 237 5.65 -2.76 12.06
N ARG A 238 4.39 -2.61 12.46
CA ARG A 238 3.97 -2.23 13.80
C ARG A 238 3.24 -3.39 14.44
N GLU A 239 3.51 -3.61 15.73
CA GLU A 239 2.62 -4.40 16.59
C GLU A 239 1.39 -3.59 16.96
N VAL A 240 0.23 -4.06 16.49
CA VAL A 240 -1.06 -3.42 16.77
C VAL A 240 -1.87 -4.36 17.66
N PRO A 241 -2.25 -3.93 18.88
CA PRO A 241 -3.18 -4.70 19.69
C PRO A 241 -4.55 -4.74 19.01
N ILE A 242 -5.14 -5.93 18.93
CA ILE A 242 -6.44 -6.15 18.29
C ILE A 242 -7.51 -6.34 19.37
N PRO A 243 -8.42 -5.37 19.59
CA PRO A 243 -9.49 -5.52 20.57
C PRO A 243 -10.48 -6.58 20.09
N VAL A 244 -10.58 -7.68 20.83
CA VAL A 244 -11.37 -8.85 20.39
C VAL A 244 -12.85 -8.55 20.32
N ASP A 245 -13.32 -7.62 21.13
CA ASP A 245 -14.71 -7.18 21.14
C ASP A 245 -15.16 -6.50 19.84
N LEU A 246 -14.20 -6.03 19.04
CA LEU A 246 -14.42 -5.40 17.74
C LEU A 246 -14.23 -6.36 16.57
N VAL A 247 -13.80 -7.61 16.83
CA VAL A 247 -13.76 -8.69 15.84
C VAL A 247 -15.20 -9.19 15.67
N GLY A 248 -15.84 -8.80 14.56
CA GLY A 248 -17.26 -9.04 14.33
C GLY A 248 -17.54 -10.42 13.74
N LEU A 249 -18.47 -10.46 12.78
CA LEU A 249 -18.78 -11.68 12.04
C LEU A 249 -17.53 -12.28 11.38
N ARG A 250 -17.54 -13.62 11.28
CA ARG A 250 -16.45 -14.43 10.72
C ARG A 250 -16.98 -15.59 9.89
N ALA A 251 -18.16 -15.42 9.27
CA ALA A 251 -18.59 -16.30 8.19
C ALA A 251 -17.50 -16.28 7.10
N GLU A 252 -17.36 -17.31 6.28
CA GLU A 252 -16.35 -17.30 5.19
C GLU A 252 -17.04 -17.29 3.83
N PRO A 253 -17.46 -16.10 3.34
CA PRO A 253 -17.94 -15.95 1.98
C PRO A 253 -16.88 -16.44 0.99
N GLN A 254 -17.32 -16.86 -0.19
CA GLN A 254 -16.42 -17.35 -1.23
C GLN A 254 -15.27 -16.36 -1.51
N GLY A 255 -14.04 -16.87 -1.38
CA GLY A 255 -12.83 -16.10 -1.63
C GLY A 255 -12.39 -15.18 -0.49
N ILE A 256 -12.90 -15.37 0.73
CA ILE A 256 -12.53 -14.58 1.91
C ILE A 256 -12.25 -15.54 3.08
N ILE A 257 -11.05 -15.44 3.64
CA ILE A 257 -10.66 -16.14 4.86
C ILE A 257 -10.80 -15.13 6.00
N ALA A 258 -11.71 -15.39 6.93
CA ALA A 258 -11.96 -14.49 8.04
C ALA A 258 -10.77 -14.47 9.00
N TYR A 259 -10.43 -13.29 9.53
CA TYR A 259 -9.45 -13.18 10.59
C TYR A 259 -9.91 -13.92 11.85
N ARG A 260 -9.01 -14.71 12.43
CA ARG A 260 -9.22 -15.41 13.69
C ARG A 260 -8.08 -15.01 14.63
N PRO A 261 -8.37 -14.31 15.74
CA PRO A 261 -7.32 -13.90 16.66
C PRO A 261 -6.56 -15.12 17.21
N PRO A 262 -5.22 -15.16 17.11
CA PRO A 262 -4.41 -16.19 17.74
C PRO A 262 -4.67 -16.26 19.26
N GLY A 263 -4.58 -17.46 19.83
CA GLY A 263 -4.76 -17.67 21.28
C GLY A 263 -6.19 -17.53 21.82
N LEU A 264 -7.15 -17.09 21.01
CA LEU A 264 -8.55 -16.87 21.43
C LEU A 264 -9.58 -17.56 20.50
N SER A 265 -9.11 -18.38 19.56
CA SER A 265 -9.96 -19.14 18.62
C SER A 265 -10.88 -20.09 19.38
N GLY A 266 -12.18 -19.77 19.41
CA GLY A 266 -13.23 -20.56 20.06
C GLY A 266 -13.91 -19.86 21.23
N GLN A 267 -13.28 -18.86 21.85
CA GLN A 267 -13.83 -18.14 23.00
C GLN A 267 -14.51 -16.82 22.64
N VAL A 268 -14.12 -16.19 21.53
CA VAL A 268 -14.76 -14.95 21.06
C VAL A 268 -15.98 -15.33 20.20
N PRO A 269 -17.23 -15.11 20.63
CA PRO A 269 -18.39 -15.42 19.80
C PRO A 269 -18.40 -14.58 18.52
N ALA A 270 -18.84 -15.17 17.41
CA ALA A 270 -19.06 -14.41 16.18
C ALA A 270 -20.34 -13.59 16.36
N ARG A 271 -20.19 -12.28 16.53
CA ARG A 271 -21.32 -11.35 16.72
C ARG A 271 -21.21 -10.19 15.73
N PRO A 272 -22.33 -9.62 15.28
CA PRO A 272 -22.30 -8.39 14.50
C PRO A 272 -21.64 -7.25 15.30
N VAL A 273 -20.66 -6.59 14.70
CA VAL A 273 -20.04 -5.35 15.16
C VAL A 273 -20.27 -4.29 14.09
N SER A 274 -21.14 -3.33 14.40
CA SER A 274 -21.54 -2.31 13.44
C SER A 274 -20.42 -1.30 13.16
N VAL A 275 -20.47 -0.67 11.98
CA VAL A 275 -19.60 0.48 11.65
C VAL A 275 -19.77 1.60 12.68
N LEU A 276 -20.98 1.82 13.16
CA LEU A 276 -21.25 2.85 14.16
C LEU A 276 -20.47 2.61 15.46
N ARG A 277 -20.40 1.35 15.91
CA ARG A 277 -19.60 0.95 17.06
C ARG A 277 -18.12 1.20 16.82
N LEU A 278 -17.59 0.78 15.66
CA LEU A 278 -16.20 1.06 15.29
C LEU A 278 -15.87 2.56 15.30
N LEU A 279 -16.81 3.43 14.96
CA LEU A 279 -16.56 4.88 14.88
C LEU A 279 -16.77 5.59 16.23
N ARG A 280 -17.78 5.21 17.02
CA ARG A 280 -18.22 5.97 18.19
C ARG A 280 -17.68 5.45 19.51
N GLU A 281 -17.47 4.16 19.65
CA GLU A 281 -17.07 3.56 20.92
C GLU A 281 -15.55 3.48 21.03
N PRO A 282 -14.95 3.70 22.21
CA PRO A 282 -13.52 3.47 22.44
C PRO A 282 -13.10 2.06 22.05
N TRP A 283 -11.91 1.92 21.49
CA TRP A 283 -11.36 0.62 21.12
C TRP A 283 -10.61 -0.01 22.32
N ALA A 284 -11.29 -0.11 23.45
CA ALA A 284 -10.78 -0.66 24.70
C ALA A 284 -11.27 -2.10 24.94
N GLY A 285 -10.63 -2.80 25.90
CA GLY A 285 -11.06 -4.13 26.35
C GLY A 285 -9.98 -5.19 26.17
N THR A 286 -10.40 -6.45 26.13
CA THR A 286 -9.51 -7.59 25.94
C THR A 286 -8.86 -7.52 24.57
N VAL A 287 -7.54 -7.59 24.54
CA VAL A 287 -6.75 -7.62 23.31
C VAL A 287 -6.31 -9.05 23.03
N ALA A 288 -6.35 -9.44 21.76
CA ALA A 288 -5.65 -10.64 21.33
C ALA A 288 -4.14 -10.41 21.35
N GLU A 289 -3.38 -11.46 21.02
CA GLU A 289 -1.97 -11.31 20.70
C GLU A 289 -1.78 -10.20 19.64
N PRO A 290 -0.82 -9.26 19.84
CA PRO A 290 -0.57 -8.18 18.90
C PRO A 290 -0.32 -8.70 17.49
N ALA A 291 -0.96 -8.08 16.51
CA ALA A 291 -0.75 -8.41 15.10
C ALA A 291 0.35 -7.52 14.51
N GLN A 292 1.22 -8.09 13.69
CA GLN A 292 2.17 -7.33 12.88
C GLN A 292 1.46 -6.77 11.66
N VAL A 293 1.38 -5.44 11.57
CA VAL A 293 0.64 -4.71 10.54
C VAL A 293 1.60 -3.73 9.84
N PRO A 294 1.59 -3.63 8.49
CA PRO A 294 2.35 -2.60 7.81
C PRO A 294 1.81 -1.21 8.13
N ASP A 295 2.70 -0.32 8.57
CA ASP A 295 2.41 1.06 8.91
C ASP A 295 2.74 1.99 7.74
N GLY A 296 1.71 2.52 7.10
CA GLY A 296 1.86 3.47 5.99
C GLY A 296 2.53 4.78 6.40
N GLU A 297 2.45 5.18 7.67
CA GLU A 297 3.12 6.37 8.18
C GLU A 297 4.62 6.13 8.35
N ALA A 298 5.03 4.91 8.71
CA ALA A 298 6.43 4.50 8.73
C ALA A 298 7.02 4.43 7.30
N VAL A 299 6.25 3.91 6.34
CA VAL A 299 6.61 3.95 4.91
C VAL A 299 6.81 5.39 4.44
N LEU A 300 5.88 6.29 4.78
CA LEU A 300 6.01 7.70 4.43
C LEU A 300 7.26 8.32 5.07
N ALA A 301 7.50 8.09 6.35
CA ALA A 301 8.67 8.58 7.06
C ALA A 301 9.98 8.11 6.38
N ALA A 302 10.06 6.84 5.99
CA ALA A 302 11.21 6.28 5.29
C ALA A 302 11.44 6.92 3.91
N LEU A 303 10.38 7.26 3.17
CA LEU A 303 10.51 7.92 1.85
C LEU A 303 10.81 9.43 1.97
N VAL A 304 10.44 10.06 3.08
CA VAL A 304 10.55 11.51 3.28
C VAL A 304 11.84 11.91 4.00
N ALA A 305 12.30 11.14 4.99
CA ALA A 305 13.48 11.51 5.77
C ALA A 305 14.76 11.70 4.92
N PRO A 306 15.03 10.90 3.87
CA PRO A 306 16.14 11.14 2.96
C PRO A 306 16.10 12.46 2.17
N ARG A 307 14.96 13.15 2.14
CA ARG A 307 14.76 14.43 1.43
C ARG A 307 15.34 15.63 2.18
N VAL A 308 15.69 15.46 3.46
CA VAL A 308 16.25 16.53 4.30
C VAL A 308 17.57 17.03 3.70
N GLY A 309 17.69 18.35 3.54
CA GLY A 309 18.86 19.01 2.94
C GLY A 309 18.83 19.13 1.41
N VAL A 310 17.87 18.50 0.74
CA VAL A 310 17.71 18.59 -0.73
C VAL A 310 16.34 19.10 -1.16
N SER A 311 15.27 18.83 -0.40
CA SER A 311 13.95 19.43 -0.60
C SER A 311 13.83 20.77 0.11
N GLY A 312 13.00 21.66 -0.45
CA GLY A 312 12.68 22.95 0.18
C GLY A 312 11.96 22.77 1.52
N PRO A 313 12.12 23.69 2.48
CA PRO A 313 11.56 23.58 3.84
C PRO A 313 10.02 23.60 3.88
N ARG A 314 9.37 23.96 2.75
CA ARG A 314 7.91 23.99 2.59
C ARG A 314 7.34 22.73 1.92
N ASP A 315 8.15 21.69 1.72
CA ASP A 315 7.65 20.41 1.21
C ASP A 315 6.60 19.85 2.19
N TRP A 316 5.35 19.73 1.71
CA TRP A 316 4.20 19.31 2.52
C TRP A 316 4.43 17.95 3.18
N ARG A 317 5.28 17.11 2.57
CA ARG A 317 5.60 15.78 3.05
C ARG A 317 6.26 15.82 4.42
N PHE A 318 7.07 16.83 4.72
CA PHE A 318 7.68 17.00 6.04
C PHE A 318 6.63 17.24 7.12
N ALA A 319 5.62 18.07 6.83
CA ALA A 319 4.53 18.33 7.77
C ALA A 319 3.53 17.16 7.87
N ARG A 320 3.52 16.25 6.90
CA ARG A 320 2.60 15.10 6.86
C ARG A 320 3.08 13.92 7.70
N VAL A 321 4.39 13.71 7.83
CA VAL A 321 4.96 12.59 8.60
C VAL A 321 4.59 12.73 10.07
N LEU A 322 4.19 11.61 10.71
CA LEU A 322 3.93 11.59 12.14
C LEU A 322 5.19 11.96 12.95
N PRO A 323 5.06 12.48 14.18
CA PRO A 323 6.23 12.91 14.97
C PRO A 323 7.22 11.78 15.25
N GLU A 324 8.53 12.08 15.20
CA GLU A 324 9.61 11.15 15.57
C GLU A 324 9.63 10.78 17.08
N SER A 325 8.71 11.32 17.89
CA SER A 325 8.47 10.79 19.24
C SER A 325 7.87 9.37 19.20
N ASP A 326 7.34 8.94 18.05
CA ASP A 326 6.98 7.53 17.82
C ASP A 326 8.24 6.71 17.45
N PRO A 327 8.59 5.67 18.23
CA PRO A 327 9.77 4.86 17.98
C PRO A 327 9.82 4.18 16.60
N LEU A 328 8.68 3.80 16.02
CA LEU A 328 8.65 3.19 14.69
C LEU A 328 8.99 4.22 13.61
N ILE A 329 8.39 5.41 13.70
CA ILE A 329 8.64 6.50 12.76
C ILE A 329 10.10 6.96 12.85
N ALA A 330 10.63 7.15 14.07
CA ALA A 330 12.02 7.50 14.29
C ALA A 330 12.99 6.46 13.69
N ARG A 331 12.72 5.17 13.92
CA ARG A 331 13.53 4.07 13.37
C ARG A 331 13.49 4.07 11.84
N ALA A 332 12.30 4.16 11.24
CA ALA A 332 12.13 4.21 9.78
C ALA A 332 12.88 5.39 9.16
N ALA A 333 12.72 6.59 9.74
CA ALA A 333 13.39 7.81 9.30
C ALA A 333 14.92 7.73 9.46
N ALA A 334 15.42 7.25 10.59
CA ALA A 334 16.86 7.12 10.85
C ALA A 334 17.51 6.09 9.92
N GLN A 335 16.88 4.92 9.74
CA GLN A 335 17.35 3.89 8.84
C GLN A 335 17.40 4.37 7.39
N ALA A 336 16.35 5.05 6.93
CA ALA A 336 16.31 5.60 5.58
C ALA A 336 17.35 6.71 5.37
N ARG A 337 17.55 7.61 6.35
CA ARG A 337 18.62 8.62 6.30
C ARG A 337 20.02 7.99 6.24
N GLY A 338 20.29 7.02 7.10
CA GLY A 338 21.57 6.31 7.13
C GLY A 338 21.85 5.59 5.82
N TRP A 339 20.85 4.91 5.26
CA TRP A 339 20.96 4.27 3.95
C TRP A 339 21.18 5.29 2.83
N ALA A 340 20.43 6.39 2.80
CA ALA A 340 20.56 7.44 1.79
C ALA A 340 21.89 8.20 1.86
N ALA A 341 22.55 8.22 3.02
CA ALA A 341 23.88 8.82 3.18
C ALA A 341 24.97 8.07 2.37
N GLY A 342 24.72 6.81 1.99
CA GLY A 342 25.59 6.05 1.10
C GLY A 342 25.52 6.47 -0.38
N TYR A 343 24.63 7.41 -0.72
CA TYR A 343 24.48 7.93 -2.09
C TYR A 343 25.11 9.33 -2.18
N PRO A 344 26.22 9.51 -2.93
CA PRO A 344 26.89 10.80 -3.06
C PRO A 344 26.01 11.84 -3.75
N VAL A 345 25.13 11.42 -4.66
CA VAL A 345 24.21 12.31 -5.37
C VAL A 345 22.80 12.13 -4.83
N ARG A 346 22.23 13.25 -4.38
CA ARG A 346 20.85 13.33 -3.86
C ARG A 346 20.21 14.57 -4.46
N ARG A 347 19.13 14.41 -5.23
CA ARG A 347 18.48 15.51 -5.93
C ARG A 347 16.96 15.35 -5.96
N ILE A 348 16.26 16.47 -6.14
CA ILE A 348 14.83 16.46 -6.42
C ILE A 348 14.64 16.57 -7.92
N SER A 349 14.02 15.55 -8.52
CA SER A 349 13.62 15.55 -9.92
C SER A 349 12.18 16.05 -10.07
N ASP A 350 11.92 16.78 -11.15
CA ASP A 350 10.62 17.38 -11.48
C ASP A 350 9.99 18.14 -10.28
N PRO A 351 10.67 19.18 -9.75
CA PRO A 351 10.31 19.82 -8.48
C PRO A 351 8.90 20.45 -8.46
N GLU A 352 8.37 20.84 -9.62
CA GLU A 352 7.02 21.42 -9.79
C GLU A 352 5.95 20.37 -10.12
N GLY A 353 6.35 19.12 -10.35
CA GLY A 353 5.46 18.00 -10.64
C GLY A 353 5.59 16.92 -9.58
N VAL A 354 6.16 15.78 -9.97
CA VAL A 354 6.31 14.59 -9.13
C VAL A 354 7.12 14.89 -7.87
N SER A 355 8.13 15.75 -7.98
CA SER A 355 9.05 16.11 -6.90
C SER A 355 9.63 14.85 -6.24
N ALA A 356 10.20 13.98 -7.07
CA ALA A 356 10.79 12.71 -6.64
C ALA A 356 12.18 12.93 -6.07
N LEU A 357 12.52 12.23 -5.00
CA LEU A 357 13.91 12.12 -4.56
C LEU A 357 14.62 11.10 -5.44
N VAL A 358 15.74 11.50 -6.05
CA VAL A 358 16.62 10.61 -6.81
C VAL A 358 17.94 10.48 -6.06
N LEU A 359 18.37 9.23 -5.86
CA LEU A 359 19.62 8.84 -5.20
C LEU A 359 20.52 8.11 -6.21
N GLU A 360 21.70 8.63 -6.49
CA GLU A 360 22.63 8.12 -7.52
C GLU A 360 24.03 7.88 -6.92
N ARG A 361 24.74 6.88 -7.47
CA ARG A 361 26.10 6.49 -7.06
C ARG A 361 27.18 7.17 -7.89
#